data_AF-V4BVC0-F1
#
_entry.id   AF-V4BVC0-F1
#
_cell.length_a   1.000
_cell.length_b   1.000
_cell.length_c   1.000
_cell.angle_alpha   90.00
_cell.angle_beta   90.00
_cell.angle_gamma   90.00
#
_symmetry.space_group_name_H-M   'P 1'
#
loop_
_entity.id
_entity.type
_entity.pdbx_description
1 polymer ?
#
loop_
_entity_poly.entity_id
_entity_poly.type
_entity_poly.pdbx_seq_one_letter_code
_entity_poly.pdbx_strand_id
1 'polypeptide(L)'
;MAWIPRIRNVTWQENTDLKKSLVTYVEQNLKLCEILDFIESEYPDYEWSHRTLQRRMAYFNVRYVDSNLDLEHIETAVKQEMSGPGKLLGYRAMHKKIRLNAPLNIVYDMMEYIDPEGLKVRGGVGKPKRPPRNKWFISETYTR
;
A
#
# COMPACT_ATOMS: atom_id res chain seq x y z
N MET A 1 -14.27 41.19 22.21
CA MET A 1 -13.79 39.80 22.07
C MET A 1 -12.78 39.75 20.94
N ALA A 2 -11.48 39.68 21.27
CA ALA A 2 -10.45 39.56 20.24
C ALA A 2 -10.52 38.16 19.60
N TRP A 3 -10.54 38.09 18.27
CA TRP A 3 -10.34 36.84 17.55
C TRP A 3 -8.93 36.33 17.87
N ILE A 4 -8.82 35.30 18.70
CA ILE A 4 -7.57 34.55 18.85
C ILE A 4 -7.46 33.71 17.58
N PRO A 5 -6.49 33.98 16.67
CA PRO A 5 -6.27 33.09 15.55
C PRO A 5 -5.98 31.72 16.15
N ARG A 6 -6.67 30.66 15.68
CA ARG A 6 -6.26 29.29 16.00
C ARG A 6 -4.82 29.16 15.52
N ILE A 7 -3.87 29.29 16.45
CA ILE A 7 -2.45 29.09 16.19
C ILE A 7 -2.35 27.64 15.73
N ARG A 8 -2.31 27.43 14.42
CA ARG A 8 -1.96 26.13 13.87
C ARG A 8 -0.56 25.89 14.41
N ASN A 9 -0.39 24.89 15.26
CA ASN A 9 0.94 24.51 15.69
C ASN A 9 1.70 24.07 14.42
N VAL A 10 2.60 24.93 13.91
CA VAL A 10 3.35 24.73 12.66
C VAL A 10 4.75 24.16 12.92
N THR A 11 5.17 24.09 14.18
CA THR A 11 6.55 23.70 14.55
C THR A 11 6.94 22.30 14.07
N TRP A 12 5.96 21.42 13.91
CA TRP A 12 6.19 20.09 13.33
C TRP A 12 6.66 20.12 11.87
N GLN A 13 6.41 21.18 11.10
CA GLN A 13 6.77 21.26 9.67
C GLN A 13 8.29 21.32 9.46
N GLU A 14 9.01 21.87 10.43
CA GLU A 14 10.48 22.01 10.40
C GLU A 14 11.18 20.85 11.12
N ASN A 15 10.42 19.96 11.76
CA ASN A 15 10.96 18.83 12.50
C ASN A 15 11.51 17.76 11.53
N THR A 16 12.83 17.74 11.37
CA THR A 16 13.54 16.80 10.52
C THR A 16 13.48 15.36 11.03
N ASP A 17 13.42 15.18 12.35
CA ASP A 17 13.40 13.87 12.98
C ASP A 17 12.06 13.18 12.72
N LEU A 18 10.95 13.93 12.89
CA LEU A 18 9.62 13.44 12.55
C LEU A 18 9.53 12.99 11.09
N LYS A 19 10.08 13.79 10.16
CA LYS A 19 10.13 13.42 8.75
C LYS A 19 10.91 12.12 8.54
N LYS A 20 12.06 11.98 9.19
CA LYS A 20 12.92 10.80 9.07
C LYS A 20 12.22 9.54 9.60
N SER A 21 11.63 9.59 10.80
CA SER A 21 10.88 8.47 11.38
C SER A 21 9.73 8.05 10.47
N LEU A 22 8.95 9.02 9.95
CA LEU A 22 7.86 8.74 8.99
C LEU A 22 8.32 8.02 7.73
N VAL A 23 9.45 8.43 7.15
CA VAL A 23 10.04 7.76 5.98
C VAL A 23 10.42 6.33 6.35
N THR A 24 11.14 6.14 7.46
CA THR A 24 11.59 4.80 7.90
C THR A 24 10.42 3.85 8.14
N TYR A 25 9.34 4.30 8.77
CA TYR A 25 8.17 3.45 8.99
C TYR A 25 7.46 3.04 7.70
N VAL A 26 7.42 3.95 6.72
CA VAL A 26 6.83 3.68 5.41
C VAL A 26 7.71 2.75 4.58
N GLU A 27 9.03 2.89 4.64
CA GLU A 27 9.99 1.93 4.05
C GLU A 27 9.88 0.53 4.69
N GLN A 28 9.59 0.45 5.99
CA GLN A 28 9.32 -0.80 6.68
C GLN A 28 7.93 -1.39 6.37
N ASN A 29 7.12 -0.69 5.57
CA ASN A 29 5.76 -1.07 5.19
C ASN A 29 4.83 -1.27 6.40
N LEU A 30 4.98 -0.42 7.43
CA LEU A 30 4.08 -0.37 8.58
C LEU A 30 2.71 0.21 8.19
N LYS A 31 1.64 -0.25 8.85
CA LYS A 31 0.30 0.28 8.61
C LYS A 31 0.15 1.66 9.27
N LEU A 32 -0.73 2.48 8.71
CA LEU A 32 -1.02 3.80 9.24
C LEU A 32 -1.45 3.82 10.72
N CYS A 33 -2.13 2.77 11.20
CA CYS A 33 -2.48 2.64 12.63
C CYS A 33 -1.23 2.38 13.49
N GLU A 34 -0.35 1.49 13.04
CA GLU A 34 0.90 1.17 13.77
C GLU A 34 1.80 2.41 13.82
N ILE A 35 1.92 3.13 12.70
CA ILE A 35 2.65 4.41 12.63
C ILE A 35 2.07 5.43 13.61
N LEU A 36 0.74 5.49 13.74
CA LEU A 36 0.08 6.40 14.68
C LEU A 36 0.45 6.05 16.12
N ASP A 37 0.40 4.77 16.50
CA ASP A 37 0.75 4.30 17.84
C ASP A 37 2.20 4.66 18.21
N PHE A 38 3.16 4.49 17.29
CA PHE A 38 4.56 4.87 17.52
C PHE A 38 4.73 6.38 17.66
N ILE A 39 4.11 7.16 16.78
CA ILE A 39 4.28 8.60 16.77
C ILE A 39 3.61 9.28 17.96
N GLU A 40 2.48 8.75 18.44
CA GLU A 40 1.86 9.19 19.68
C GLU A 40 2.79 9.00 20.88
N SER A 41 3.58 7.92 20.88
CA SER A 41 4.58 7.66 21.92
C SER A 41 5.84 8.51 21.77
N GLU A 42 6.35 8.69 20.55
CA GLU A 42 7.63 9.39 20.29
C GLU A 42 7.50 10.91 20.28
N TYR A 43 6.34 11.44 19.87
CA TYR A 43 6.10 12.88 19.73
C TYR A 43 4.82 13.31 20.45
N PRO A 44 4.74 13.15 21.78
CA PRO A 44 3.54 13.46 22.57
C PRO A 44 3.19 14.96 22.58
N ASP A 45 4.15 15.83 22.23
CA ASP A 45 3.98 17.28 22.18
C ASP A 45 3.00 17.75 21.09
N TYR A 46 2.61 16.86 20.18
CA TYR A 46 1.66 17.15 19.12
C TYR A 46 0.38 16.35 19.28
N GLU A 47 -0.76 16.95 18.92
CA GLU A 47 -2.02 16.22 18.79
C GLU A 47 -1.99 15.34 17.54
N TRP A 48 -2.22 14.04 17.73
CA TRP A 48 -2.27 13.04 16.67
C TRP A 48 -3.67 12.50 16.45
N SER A 49 -3.92 12.18 15.20
CA SER A 49 -5.09 11.45 14.72
C SER A 49 -4.72 10.89 13.35
N HIS A 50 -5.43 9.88 12.85
CA HIS A 50 -5.22 9.38 11.48
C HIS A 50 -5.21 10.51 10.44
N ARG A 51 -6.11 11.48 10.58
CA ARG A 51 -6.21 12.61 9.65
C ARG A 51 -5.02 13.57 9.79
N THR A 52 -4.57 13.83 11.01
CA THR A 52 -3.39 14.67 11.25
C THR A 52 -2.15 14.00 10.67
N LEU A 53 -1.95 12.71 10.95
CA LEU A 53 -0.85 11.93 10.44
C LEU A 53 -0.82 11.93 8.91
N GLN A 54 -1.93 11.59 8.24
CA GLN A 54 -2.01 11.63 6.77
C GLN A 54 -1.68 13.00 6.18
N ARG A 55 -2.18 14.08 6.81
CA ARG A 55 -1.88 15.45 6.37
C ARG A 55 -0.40 15.80 6.50
N ARG A 56 0.24 15.39 7.60
CA ARG A 56 1.67 15.63 7.84
C ARG A 56 2.55 14.78 6.93
N MET A 57 2.21 13.51 6.72
CA MET A 57 2.84 12.65 5.71
C MET A 57 2.76 13.28 4.32
N ALA A 58 1.58 13.76 3.92
CA ALA A 58 1.39 14.43 2.64
C ALA A 58 2.22 15.71 2.52
N TYR A 59 2.33 16.50 3.60
CA TYR A 59 3.18 17.70 3.63
C TYR A 59 4.65 17.36 3.39
N PHE A 60 5.16 16.30 4.01
CA PHE A 60 6.52 15.81 3.79
C PHE A 60 6.71 15.04 2.47
N ASN A 61 5.64 14.90 1.67
CA ASN A 61 5.56 14.06 0.48
C ASN A 61 5.95 12.58 0.74
N VAL A 62 5.68 12.08 1.95
CA VAL A 62 5.88 10.67 2.31
C VAL A 62 4.68 9.88 1.83
N ARG A 63 4.91 8.94 0.90
CA ARG A 63 3.89 8.09 0.29
C ARG A 63 4.28 6.63 0.43
N TYR A 64 3.29 5.77 0.62
CA TYR A 64 3.47 4.31 0.61
C TYR A 64 3.83 3.75 -0.75
N VAL A 65 3.47 4.47 -1.81
CA VAL A 65 3.80 4.08 -3.18
C VAL A 65 4.70 5.16 -3.73
N ASP A 66 5.93 4.76 -4.05
CA ASP A 66 6.89 5.60 -4.73
C ASP A 66 6.81 5.32 -6.23
N SER A 67 6.43 6.34 -6.99
CA SER A 67 6.35 6.27 -8.46
C SER A 67 7.70 6.46 -9.12
N ASN A 68 8.72 6.90 -8.39
CA ASN A 68 10.06 7.17 -8.90
C ASN A 68 11.06 6.04 -8.58
N LEU A 69 10.57 4.90 -8.11
CA LEU A 69 11.39 3.73 -7.84
C LEU A 69 12.10 3.26 -9.11
N ASP A 70 13.38 2.97 -8.98
CA ASP A 70 14.19 2.43 -10.06
C ASP A 70 13.67 1.07 -10.52
N LEU A 71 13.44 0.96 -11.83
CA LEU A 71 12.85 -0.23 -12.44
C LEU A 71 13.82 -1.42 -12.37
N GLU A 72 15.14 -1.16 -12.47
CA GLU A 72 16.16 -2.22 -12.37
C GLU A 72 16.15 -2.86 -10.98
N HIS A 73 15.97 -2.06 -9.94
CA HIS A 73 15.87 -2.56 -8.57
C HIS A 73 14.65 -3.47 -8.37
N ILE A 74 13.48 -3.07 -8.91
CA ILE A 74 12.25 -3.89 -8.86
C ILE A 74 12.47 -5.19 -9.65
N GLU A 75 13.01 -5.11 -10.86
CA GLU A 75 13.28 -6.27 -11.70
C GLU A 75 14.19 -7.28 -10.98
N THR A 76 15.27 -6.79 -10.37
CA THR A 76 16.22 -7.63 -9.63
C THR A 76 15.55 -8.34 -8.45
N ALA A 77 14.74 -7.62 -7.68
CA ALA A 77 14.00 -8.20 -6.56
C ALA A 77 12.97 -9.24 -7.03
N VAL A 78 12.26 -8.98 -8.12
CA VAL A 78 11.31 -9.93 -8.71
C VAL A 78 12.05 -11.18 -9.22
N LYS A 79 13.16 -11.01 -9.95
CA LYS A 79 13.97 -12.14 -10.45
C LYS A 79 14.48 -13.02 -9.31
N GLN A 80 15.01 -12.42 -8.25
CA GLN A 80 15.51 -13.14 -7.08
C GLN A 80 14.41 -13.98 -6.43
N GLU A 81 13.22 -13.40 -6.26
CA GLU A 81 12.10 -14.09 -5.64
C GLU A 81 11.50 -15.17 -6.56
N MET A 82 11.44 -14.91 -7.88
CA MET A 82 10.98 -15.89 -8.88
C MET A 82 11.94 -17.06 -9.07
N SER A 83 13.23 -16.88 -8.81
CA SER A 83 14.21 -17.97 -8.80
C SER A 83 13.95 -18.98 -7.67
N GLY A 84 13.31 -18.54 -6.58
CA GLY A 84 13.01 -19.36 -5.41
C GLY A 84 11.53 -19.76 -5.28
N PRO A 85 10.99 -19.81 -4.04
CA PRO A 85 9.61 -20.21 -3.78
C PRO A 85 8.57 -19.23 -4.35
N GLY A 86 9.01 -18.01 -4.73
CA GLY A 86 8.18 -17.01 -5.39
C GLY A 86 7.71 -17.39 -6.78
N LYS A 87 8.30 -18.43 -7.38
CA LYS A 87 7.85 -19.01 -8.66
C LYS A 87 6.39 -19.46 -8.66
N LEU A 88 5.77 -19.71 -7.50
CA LEU A 88 4.36 -20.12 -7.42
C LEU A 88 3.43 -19.01 -6.94
N LEU A 89 3.98 -17.85 -6.55
CA LEU A 89 3.19 -16.75 -6.01
C LEU A 89 2.45 -15.99 -7.11
N GLY A 90 1.23 -15.56 -6.81
CA GLY A 90 0.54 -14.55 -7.64
C GLY A 90 1.11 -13.16 -7.42
N TYR A 91 0.89 -12.25 -8.35
CA TYR A 91 1.48 -10.89 -8.32
C TYR A 91 1.19 -10.10 -7.03
N ARG A 92 0.01 -10.22 -6.42
CA ARG A 92 -0.31 -9.60 -5.12
C ARG A 92 0.54 -10.14 -3.98
N ALA A 93 0.78 -11.45 -3.98
CA ALA A 93 1.64 -12.08 -2.98
C ALA A 93 3.12 -11.76 -3.24
N MET A 94 3.53 -11.67 -4.52
CA MET A 94 4.85 -11.20 -4.94
C MET A 94 5.13 -9.79 -4.41
N HIS A 95 4.22 -8.85 -4.69
CA HIS A 95 4.31 -7.45 -4.24
C HIS A 95 4.48 -7.36 -2.72
N LYS A 96 3.65 -8.09 -1.96
CA LYS A 96 3.77 -8.13 -0.49
C LYS A 96 5.09 -8.72 -0.01
N LYS A 97 5.66 -9.69 -0.73
CA LYS A 97 6.89 -10.37 -0.33
C LYS A 97 8.14 -9.53 -0.60
N ILE A 98 8.18 -8.85 -1.74
CA ILE A 98 9.27 -7.97 -2.13
C ILE A 98 9.33 -6.72 -1.22
N ARG A 99 8.20 -6.34 -0.58
CA ARG A 99 8.11 -5.22 0.39
C ARG A 99 8.65 -3.88 -0.11
N LEU A 100 8.76 -3.72 -1.42
CA LEU A 100 9.10 -2.44 -2.03
C LEU A 100 7.84 -1.58 -2.08
N ASN A 101 8.03 -0.26 -1.96
CA ASN A 101 7.00 0.75 -2.18
C ASN A 101 6.63 0.89 -3.67
N ALA A 102 6.78 -0.16 -4.45
CA ALA A 102 6.47 -0.19 -5.86
C ALA A 102 4.95 -0.22 -6.09
N PRO A 103 4.44 0.45 -7.14
CA PRO A 103 3.07 0.23 -7.59
C PRO A 103 2.83 -1.24 -7.94
N LEU A 104 1.66 -1.76 -7.55
CA LEU A 104 1.27 -3.15 -7.80
C LEU A 104 1.29 -3.52 -9.29
N ASN A 105 0.90 -2.58 -10.15
CA ASN A 105 0.87 -2.78 -11.60
C ASN A 105 2.28 -3.00 -12.17
N ILE A 106 3.27 -2.23 -11.70
CA ILE A 106 4.66 -2.37 -12.17
C ILE A 106 5.20 -3.77 -11.81
N VAL A 107 4.88 -4.30 -10.62
CA VAL A 107 5.28 -5.66 -10.26
C VAL A 107 4.63 -6.69 -11.18
N TYR A 108 3.37 -6.49 -11.57
CA TYR A 108 2.70 -7.35 -12.54
C TYR A 108 3.41 -7.30 -13.91
N ASP A 109 3.67 -6.10 -14.43
CA ASP A 109 4.34 -5.90 -15.71
C ASP A 109 5.75 -6.52 -15.70
N MET A 110 6.50 -6.41 -14.59
CA MET A 110 7.81 -7.04 -14.44
C MET A 110 7.74 -8.56 -14.39
N MET A 111 6.73 -9.14 -13.73
CA MET A 111 6.51 -10.58 -13.77
C MET A 111 6.16 -11.07 -15.19
N GLU A 112 5.38 -10.29 -15.93
CA GLU A 112 5.05 -10.58 -17.34
C GLU A 112 6.29 -10.50 -18.24
N TYR A 113 7.16 -9.52 -18.01
CA TYR A 113 8.42 -9.37 -18.73
C TYR A 113 9.40 -10.54 -18.46
N ILE A 114 9.50 -11.00 -17.20
CA ILE A 114 10.45 -12.05 -16.80
C ILE A 114 9.97 -13.45 -17.19
N ASP A 115 8.69 -13.77 -16.97
CA ASP A 115 8.13 -15.12 -17.18
C ASP A 115 6.66 -15.04 -17.66
N PRO A 116 6.44 -14.69 -18.95
CA PRO A 116 5.10 -14.52 -19.49
C PRO A 116 4.31 -15.83 -19.50
N GLU A 117 4.99 -16.96 -19.71
CA GLU A 117 4.35 -18.29 -19.70
C GLU A 117 3.95 -18.69 -18.29
N GLY A 118 4.84 -18.56 -17.32
CA GLY A 118 4.52 -18.87 -15.92
C GLY A 118 3.47 -17.93 -15.34
N LEU A 119 3.38 -16.68 -15.81
CA LEU A 119 2.29 -15.78 -15.43
C LEU A 119 0.95 -16.23 -16.05
N LYS A 120 0.93 -16.68 -17.31
CA LYS A 120 -0.27 -17.24 -17.96
C LYS A 120 -0.76 -18.53 -17.29
N VAL A 121 0.16 -19.41 -16.90
CA VAL A 121 -0.17 -20.64 -16.15
C VAL A 121 -0.77 -20.30 -14.78
N ARG A 122 -0.28 -19.24 -14.14
CA ARG A 122 -0.88 -18.68 -12.92
C ARG A 122 -2.22 -17.96 -13.17
N GLY A 123 -2.46 -17.52 -14.41
CA GLY A 123 -3.53 -16.65 -14.93
C GLY A 123 -4.98 -17.19 -14.85
N GLY A 124 -5.29 -18.05 -13.89
CA GLY A 124 -6.65 -18.23 -13.38
C GLY A 124 -7.09 -17.12 -12.41
N VAL A 125 -6.20 -16.17 -12.11
CA VAL A 125 -6.47 -15.03 -11.22
C VAL A 125 -7.41 -14.04 -11.91
N GLY A 126 -8.63 -13.88 -11.40
CA GLY A 126 -9.65 -12.99 -11.97
C GLY A 126 -10.85 -13.72 -12.58
N LYS A 127 -10.74 -15.03 -12.87
CA LYS A 127 -11.95 -15.84 -13.02
C LYS A 127 -12.60 -15.96 -11.64
N PRO A 128 -13.86 -15.56 -11.47
CA PRO A 128 -14.50 -15.69 -10.18
C PRO A 128 -14.50 -17.17 -9.82
N LYS A 129 -13.97 -17.48 -8.63
CA LYS A 129 -13.89 -18.86 -8.10
C LYS A 129 -15.27 -19.53 -8.04
N ARG A 130 -16.31 -18.70 -8.04
CA ARG A 130 -17.72 -19.10 -8.14
C ARG A 130 -18.26 -18.61 -9.48
N PRO A 131 -19.04 -19.43 -10.21
CA PRO A 131 -19.79 -18.92 -11.34
C PRO A 131 -20.65 -17.72 -10.92
N PRO A 132 -20.89 -16.74 -11.81
CA PRO A 132 -21.79 -15.63 -11.53
C PRO A 132 -23.14 -16.20 -11.08
N ARG A 133 -23.74 -15.57 -10.07
CA ARG A 133 -24.97 -16.06 -9.43
C ARG A 133 -26.15 -15.79 -10.39
N ASN A 134 -26.29 -16.64 -11.40
CA ASN A 134 -27.34 -16.54 -12.42
C ASN A 134 -28.65 -17.14 -11.91
N LYS A 135 -29.17 -16.64 -10.79
CA LYS A 135 -30.53 -16.92 -10.34
C LYS A 135 -31.05 -15.67 -9.64
N TRP A 136 -31.79 -14.85 -10.38
CA TRP A 136 -32.80 -14.02 -9.75
C TRP A 136 -33.77 -15.00 -9.07
N PHE A 137 -34.04 -14.79 -7.78
CA PHE A 137 -35.10 -15.51 -7.10
C PHE A 137 -36.42 -15.15 -7.81
N ILE A 138 -36.85 -15.97 -8.77
CA ILE A 138 -38.23 -15.93 -9.24
C ILE A 138 -39.02 -16.67 -8.18
N SER A 139 -39.65 -15.92 -7.27
CA SER A 139 -40.70 -16.49 -6.41
C SER A 139 -41.89 -16.79 -7.31
N GLU A 140 -41.93 -18.00 -7.82
CA GLU A 140 -43.06 -18.54 -8.58
C GLU A 140 -44.20 -18.86 -7.61
N THR A 141 -44.82 -17.80 -7.07
CA THR A 141 -46.03 -17.94 -6.27
C THR A 141 -46.95 -16.77 -6.59
N TYR A 142 -47.68 -16.84 -7.70
CA TYR A 142 -49.05 -16.31 -7.83
C TYR A 142 -49.67 -16.83 -9.13
N THR A 143 -50.15 -18.07 -9.09
CA THR A 143 -51.16 -18.58 -10.02
C THR A 143 -52.02 -19.65 -9.35
N ARG A 144 -52.96 -19.22 -8.51
CA ARG A 144 -54.42 -19.42 -8.64
C ARG A 144 -55.13 -19.05 -7.35
#